data_AF-A0AAD7KHN8-F1
#
_entry.id   AF-A0AAD7KHN8-F1
#
_cell.length_a   1.000
_cell.length_b   1.000
_cell.length_c   1.000
_cell.angle_alpha   90.00
_cell.angle_beta   90.00
_cell.angle_gamma   90.00
#
_symmetry.space_group_name_H-M   'P 1'
#
loop_
_entity.id
_entity.type
_entity.pdbx_description
1 polymer ?
#
loop_
_entity_poly.entity_id
_entity_poly.type
_entity_poly.pdbx_seq_one_letter_code
_entity_poly.pdbx_strand_id
1 'polypeptide(L)'
;MSTADGNEKAPPVPFVHDWKAPGVRELPIPPLSWNGFPKIKPMPLHALRFTPLGIYDLHRHLGIFAHSPSIWNTYHYRFTKARIARQASGASTDNQHHPSDPGFFPDLKALRESLPTADDGGYALRVEFVNQVRELMFDVATMLDHIIGSTTLIIHSEGTTRPGTPVRPEYLSSTVYIPPAFLASNPTAHMDIARIVQQCIETVGVATVTAWATNAKRVKWSIGNSGSSTRSPNYIRPGLVIPDAKKARSSVYVFRGRPAGSLDPTGASPMLTASRDGSEEPYSQDALNLMDEIEHNHALMADIDELRGHITVLEDALEQTQSALASREAVHEAAAATAERTISSLQRRAQVSDSSAAISRVPTNMRPPSYASSSQLFTPTKTRSTAAQLLDSPQSPRSPRMISEIPLPLTIACLDNNSGLSYLPGIRLMIKHVAPTMWYEELATLGFEADDVQKLLDSLTADVGL
;
A
#
# COMPACT_ATOMS: atom_id res chain seq x y z
N MET A 1 0.37 -68.87 -6.23
CA MET A 1 1.78 -68.52 -5.97
C MET A 1 2.43 -68.16 -7.29
N SER A 2 2.59 -66.86 -7.56
CA SER A 2 3.54 -66.29 -8.52
C SER A 2 3.45 -64.77 -8.40
N THR A 3 4.24 -64.21 -7.49
CA THR A 3 4.42 -62.77 -7.31
C THR A 3 5.47 -62.28 -8.31
N ALA A 4 5.05 -61.51 -9.30
CA ALA A 4 5.94 -60.81 -10.21
C ALA A 4 6.20 -59.41 -9.65
N ASP A 5 7.33 -59.25 -8.97
CA ASP A 5 7.91 -57.96 -8.57
C ASP A 5 8.48 -57.26 -9.81
N GLY A 6 7.70 -56.35 -10.39
CA GLY A 6 8.13 -55.42 -11.44
C GLY A 6 8.41 -54.04 -10.85
N ASN A 7 9.52 -53.89 -10.12
CA ASN A 7 9.95 -52.60 -9.59
C ASN A 7 10.75 -51.84 -10.67
N GLU A 8 10.06 -51.25 -11.65
CA GLU A 8 10.66 -50.30 -12.59
C GLU A 8 10.94 -48.98 -11.85
N LYS A 9 12.21 -48.78 -11.49
CA LYS A 9 12.72 -47.45 -11.11
C LYS A 9 12.58 -46.52 -12.31
N ALA A 10 11.61 -45.62 -12.26
CA ALA A 10 11.52 -44.49 -13.18
C ALA A 10 12.84 -43.70 -13.17
N PRO A 11 13.42 -43.36 -14.34
CA PRO A 11 14.63 -42.56 -14.40
C PRO A 11 14.38 -41.17 -13.80
N PRO A 12 15.39 -40.54 -13.18
CA PRO A 12 15.27 -39.19 -12.66
C PRO A 12 14.93 -38.24 -13.81
N VAL A 13 13.76 -37.61 -13.73
CA VAL A 13 13.35 -36.55 -14.65
C VAL A 13 14.29 -35.36 -14.43
N PRO A 14 15.06 -34.92 -15.44
CA PRO A 14 15.88 -33.72 -15.29
C PRO A 14 14.97 -32.51 -15.07
N PHE A 15 15.17 -31.81 -13.95
CA PHE A 15 14.58 -30.51 -13.69
C PHE A 15 15.17 -29.49 -14.68
N VAL A 16 14.56 -29.39 -15.86
CA VAL A 16 14.85 -28.33 -16.82
C VAL A 16 13.92 -27.16 -16.49
N HIS A 17 14.45 -26.15 -15.80
CA HIS A 17 13.81 -24.84 -15.67
C HIS A 17 13.93 -24.07 -16.99
N ASP A 18 13.18 -24.48 -18.01
CA ASP A 18 13.00 -23.68 -19.22
C ASP A 18 11.53 -23.25 -19.31
N TRP A 19 11.16 -22.33 -18.42
CA TRP A 19 9.84 -21.71 -18.40
C TRP A 19 9.85 -20.52 -19.35
N LYS A 20 9.69 -20.77 -20.66
CA LYS A 20 9.24 -19.72 -21.59
C LYS A 20 7.72 -19.77 -21.66
N ALA A 21 7.07 -18.77 -21.10
CA ALA A 21 5.63 -18.61 -21.28
C ALA A 21 5.35 -18.41 -22.79
N PRO A 22 4.51 -19.24 -23.43
CA PRO A 22 4.18 -19.05 -24.84
C PRO A 22 3.44 -17.72 -25.00
N GLY A 23 4.08 -16.77 -25.71
CA GLY A 23 3.50 -15.46 -26.04
C GLY A 23 4.03 -14.25 -25.25
N VAL A 24 4.95 -14.43 -24.29
CA VAL A 24 5.69 -13.32 -23.68
C VAL A 24 7.06 -13.23 -24.34
N ARG A 25 7.23 -12.32 -25.30
CA ARG A 25 8.56 -12.02 -25.86
C ARG A 25 9.29 -11.09 -24.89
N GLU A 26 10.46 -11.51 -24.44
CA GLU A 26 11.37 -10.67 -23.65
C GLU A 26 11.80 -9.46 -24.49
N LEU A 27 11.74 -8.27 -23.89
CA LEU A 27 12.23 -7.04 -24.50
C LEU A 27 13.75 -7.15 -24.70
N PRO A 28 14.31 -6.75 -25.86
CA PRO A 28 15.76 -6.73 -26.04
C PRO A 28 16.37 -5.69 -25.08
N ILE A 29 17.14 -6.15 -24.10
CA ILE A 29 17.95 -5.29 -23.24
C ILE A 29 19.33 -5.14 -23.91
N PRO A 30 19.80 -3.91 -24.19
CA PRO A 30 21.08 -3.69 -24.84
C PRO A 30 22.25 -4.22 -23.96
N PRO A 31 23.36 -4.65 -24.58
CA PRO A 31 24.55 -5.07 -23.84
C PRO A 31 25.13 -3.92 -23.01
N LEU A 32 25.14 -4.08 -21.69
CA LEU A 32 25.47 -3.06 -20.69
C LEU A 32 26.98 -2.81 -20.46
N SER A 33 27.87 -3.30 -21.33
CA SER A 33 29.31 -3.07 -21.18
C SER A 33 29.80 -1.77 -21.84
N TRP A 34 28.92 -0.81 -22.10
CA TRP A 34 29.27 0.43 -22.81
C TRP A 34 29.38 1.62 -21.83
N ASN A 35 30.59 2.19 -21.76
CA ASN A 35 31.01 3.30 -20.90
C ASN A 35 30.35 4.66 -21.23
N GLY A 36 29.17 4.67 -21.85
CA GLY A 36 28.57 5.85 -22.49
C GLY A 36 27.16 6.22 -22.02
N PHE A 37 26.60 5.59 -20.99
CA PHE A 37 25.28 6.01 -20.50
C PHE A 37 25.32 7.47 -20.02
N PRO A 38 24.42 8.37 -20.47
CA PRO A 38 24.22 9.63 -19.80
C PRO A 38 23.88 9.35 -18.34
N LYS A 39 24.56 10.01 -17.40
CA LYS A 39 24.36 9.89 -15.96
C LYS A 39 23.02 10.49 -15.55
N ILE A 40 21.91 9.92 -16.02
CA ILE A 40 20.59 10.26 -15.53
C ILE A 40 20.56 9.81 -14.07
N LYS A 41 20.55 10.74 -13.13
CA LYS A 41 20.50 10.41 -11.71
C LYS A 41 19.14 9.75 -11.43
N PRO A 42 19.09 8.53 -10.89
CA PRO A 42 17.80 7.92 -10.51
C PRO A 42 17.10 8.80 -9.46
N MET A 43 15.76 8.83 -9.46
CA MET A 43 14.98 9.58 -8.45
C MET A 43 15.44 9.20 -7.04
N PRO A 44 15.61 10.14 -6.08
CA PRO A 44 16.03 9.82 -4.72
C PRO A 44 15.18 8.71 -4.08
N LEU A 45 15.79 7.81 -3.28
CA LEU A 45 15.09 6.64 -2.71
C LEU A 45 13.80 6.99 -1.93
N HIS A 46 13.76 8.15 -1.27
CA HIS A 46 12.58 8.62 -0.51
C HIS A 46 11.47 9.21 -1.40
N ALA A 47 11.77 9.51 -2.66
CA ALA A 47 10.82 10.04 -3.63
C ALA A 47 10.15 8.94 -4.47
N LEU A 48 10.61 7.69 -4.35
CA LEU A 48 10.01 6.55 -5.03
C LEU A 48 8.59 6.31 -4.49
N ARG A 49 7.65 6.10 -5.39
CA ARG A 49 6.24 5.77 -5.10
C ARG A 49 5.91 4.36 -5.56
N PHE A 50 4.78 3.81 -5.12
CA PHE A 50 4.28 2.51 -5.55
C PHE A 50 3.65 2.58 -6.96
N THR A 51 4.49 2.85 -7.95
CA THR A 51 4.13 2.91 -9.37
C THR A 51 5.15 2.10 -10.18
N PRO A 52 4.83 1.70 -11.42
CA PRO A 52 5.79 1.02 -12.30
C PRO A 52 7.11 1.80 -12.48
N LEU A 53 7.04 3.14 -12.50
CA LEU A 53 8.21 4.02 -12.58
C LEU A 53 9.03 4.05 -11.29
N GLY A 54 8.40 4.17 -10.12
CA GLY A 54 9.10 4.12 -8.83
C GLY A 54 9.76 2.76 -8.59
N ILE A 55 9.12 1.69 -9.09
CA ILE A 55 9.69 0.35 -9.20
C ILE A 55 10.90 0.42 -10.14
N TYR A 56 10.82 0.96 -11.35
CA TYR A 56 11.94 1.13 -12.30
C TYR A 56 13.14 1.89 -11.71
N ASP A 57 12.97 3.03 -11.06
CA ASP A 57 14.13 3.73 -10.47
C ASP A 57 14.74 3.01 -9.27
N LEU A 58 13.95 2.24 -8.51
CA LEU A 58 14.48 1.34 -7.49
C LEU A 58 15.46 0.30 -8.08
N HIS A 59 15.21 -0.18 -9.30
CA HIS A 59 16.12 -1.09 -10.03
C HIS A 59 17.47 -0.43 -10.29
N ARG A 60 17.47 0.86 -10.64
CA ARG A 60 18.69 1.62 -10.91
C ARG A 60 19.49 1.88 -9.64
N HIS A 61 18.83 2.05 -8.49
CA HIS A 61 19.47 2.21 -7.18
C HIS A 61 20.09 0.92 -6.64
N LEU A 62 19.44 -0.23 -6.83
CA LEU A 62 19.94 -1.50 -6.32
C LEU A 62 21.16 -2.01 -7.08
N GLY A 63 21.55 -1.31 -8.15
CA GLY A 63 22.66 -1.68 -9.00
C GLY A 63 22.31 -2.96 -9.75
N ILE A 64 22.09 -2.85 -11.06
CA ILE A 64 22.41 -3.99 -11.91
C ILE A 64 23.84 -4.35 -11.54
N PHE A 65 24.09 -5.58 -11.07
CA PHE A 65 25.44 -6.07 -10.89
C PHE A 65 26.13 -5.89 -12.24
N ALA A 66 26.90 -4.81 -12.40
CA ALA A 66 27.50 -4.45 -13.69
C ALA A 66 28.40 -5.58 -14.23
N HIS A 67 28.82 -6.48 -13.34
CA HIS A 67 29.64 -7.65 -13.62
C HIS A 67 28.84 -8.94 -13.86
N SER A 68 27.51 -8.95 -13.74
CA SER A 68 26.68 -10.15 -13.90
C SER A 68 25.24 -9.85 -14.37
N PRO A 69 25.06 -9.30 -15.59
CA PRO A 69 23.74 -9.02 -16.15
C PRO A 69 22.85 -10.27 -16.28
N SER A 70 23.43 -11.48 -16.32
CA SER A 70 22.71 -12.74 -16.35
C SER A 70 21.86 -13.01 -15.11
N ILE A 71 22.25 -12.51 -13.92
CA ILE A 71 21.51 -12.72 -12.66
C ILE A 71 20.15 -12.02 -12.74
N TRP A 72 20.12 -10.81 -13.29
CA TRP A 72 18.87 -10.08 -13.46
C TRP A 72 17.91 -10.82 -14.38
N ASN A 73 18.35 -11.17 -15.60
CA ASN A 73 17.50 -11.87 -16.55
C ASN A 73 17.00 -13.21 -15.98
N THR A 74 17.85 -13.93 -15.26
CA THR A 74 17.51 -15.21 -14.64
C THR A 74 16.46 -15.06 -13.52
N TYR A 75 16.53 -13.99 -12.72
CA TYR A 75 15.68 -13.81 -11.53
C TYR A 75 14.75 -12.59 -11.61
N HIS A 76 14.49 -12.09 -12.82
CA HIS A 76 13.71 -10.86 -13.06
C HIS A 76 12.38 -10.85 -12.29
N TYR A 77 11.67 -11.98 -12.32
CA TYR A 77 10.41 -12.15 -11.60
C TYR A 77 10.56 -11.94 -10.09
N ARG A 78 11.58 -12.54 -9.46
CA ARG A 78 11.84 -12.42 -8.02
C ARG A 78 12.21 -10.99 -7.62
N PHE A 79 13.03 -10.32 -8.43
CA PHE A 79 13.36 -8.92 -8.18
C PHE A 79 12.14 -8.01 -8.30
N THR A 80 11.27 -8.28 -9.28
CA THR A 80 10.02 -7.51 -9.46
C THR A 80 9.12 -7.65 -8.23
N LYS A 81 8.95 -8.88 -7.73
CA LYS A 81 8.21 -9.18 -6.50
C LYS A 81 8.83 -8.50 -5.27
N ALA A 82 10.15 -8.54 -5.12
CA ALA A 82 10.85 -7.85 -4.03
C ALA A 82 10.63 -6.33 -4.06
N ARG A 83 10.56 -5.72 -5.26
CA ARG A 83 10.26 -4.28 -5.42
C ARG A 83 8.83 -3.97 -5.00
N ILE A 84 7.87 -4.80 -5.41
CA ILE A 84 6.48 -4.68 -4.98
C ILE A 84 6.39 -4.80 -3.45
N ALA A 85 7.01 -5.84 -2.87
CA ALA A 85 7.03 -6.06 -1.42
C ALA A 85 7.62 -4.86 -0.66
N ARG A 86 8.74 -4.31 -1.15
CA ARG A 86 9.37 -3.14 -0.55
C ARG A 86 8.44 -1.93 -0.54
N GLN A 87 7.72 -1.69 -1.63
CA GLN A 87 6.81 -0.55 -1.72
C GLN A 87 5.52 -0.76 -0.92
N ALA A 88 5.03 -2.00 -0.81
CA ALA A 88 3.88 -2.35 0.01
C ALA A 88 4.19 -2.40 1.51
N SER A 89 5.48 -2.38 1.89
CA SER A 89 5.92 -2.46 3.29
C SER A 89 5.36 -1.28 4.08
N GLY A 90 4.63 -1.58 5.15
CA GLY A 90 4.00 -0.58 6.02
C GLY A 90 2.64 -0.09 5.54
N ALA A 91 2.16 -0.51 4.36
CA ALA A 91 0.83 -0.14 3.86
C ALA A 91 -0.31 -0.62 4.77
N SER A 92 -0.09 -1.65 5.59
CA SER A 92 -1.06 -2.08 6.59
C SER A 92 -1.12 -1.18 7.83
N THR A 93 -0.12 -0.34 8.07
CA THR A 93 0.09 0.45 9.30
C THR A 93 0.26 1.94 9.05
N ASP A 94 0.09 2.42 7.82
CA ASP A 94 0.31 3.81 7.44
C ASP A 94 -0.89 4.74 7.75
N ASN A 95 -1.97 4.18 8.29
CA ASN A 95 -3.25 4.84 8.56
C ASN A 95 -3.93 5.46 7.32
N GLN A 96 -3.52 5.05 6.10
CA GLN A 96 -4.10 5.51 4.83
C GLN A 96 -5.13 4.53 4.27
N HIS A 97 -5.85 3.83 5.16
CA HIS A 97 -6.91 2.85 4.81
C HIS A 97 -8.23 3.49 4.41
N HIS A 98 -8.34 4.81 4.58
CA HIS A 98 -9.52 5.58 4.20
C HIS A 98 -9.22 6.31 2.89
N PRO A 99 -10.06 6.19 1.86
CA PRO A 99 -9.91 7.00 0.67
C PRO A 99 -10.00 8.48 1.09
N SER A 100 -9.04 9.29 0.65
CA SER A 100 -9.08 10.73 0.87
C SER A 100 -10.37 11.30 0.25
N ASP A 101 -11.21 11.95 1.04
CA ASP A 101 -12.45 12.56 0.54
C ASP A 101 -12.11 13.78 -0.34
N PRO A 102 -12.63 13.89 -1.58
CA PRO A 102 -13.41 12.91 -2.34
C PRO A 102 -12.56 12.10 -3.33
N GLY A 103 -12.48 10.77 -3.17
CA GLY A 103 -11.96 9.94 -4.25
C GLY A 103 -11.41 8.56 -3.89
N PHE A 104 -10.31 8.24 -4.56
CA PHE A 104 -9.60 6.97 -4.47
C PHE A 104 -8.34 7.13 -3.62
N PHE A 105 -7.76 6.01 -3.21
CA PHE A 105 -6.43 5.98 -2.60
C PHE A 105 -5.40 6.69 -3.48
N PRO A 106 -4.46 7.46 -2.88
CA PRO A 106 -3.39 8.14 -3.61
C PRO A 106 -2.62 7.21 -4.56
N ASP A 107 -2.38 5.97 -4.16
CA ASP A 107 -1.66 4.98 -4.97
C ASP A 107 -2.43 4.57 -6.23
N LEU A 108 -3.76 4.42 -6.15
CA LEU A 108 -4.56 4.11 -7.34
C LEU A 108 -4.56 5.30 -8.31
N LYS A 109 -4.59 6.53 -7.78
CA LYS A 109 -4.49 7.75 -8.59
C LYS A 109 -3.11 7.83 -9.27
N ALA A 110 -2.03 7.66 -8.50
CA ALA A 110 -0.67 7.64 -9.01
C ALA A 110 -0.47 6.52 -10.06
N LEU A 111 -1.02 5.33 -9.84
CA LEU A 111 -0.98 4.23 -10.80
C LEU A 111 -1.70 4.56 -12.11
N ARG A 112 -2.83 5.28 -12.05
CA ARG A 112 -3.56 5.70 -13.26
C ARG A 112 -2.89 6.86 -13.98
N GLU A 113 -2.34 7.82 -13.25
CA GLU A 113 -1.67 9.01 -13.81
C GLU A 113 -0.29 8.69 -14.39
N SER A 114 0.39 7.65 -13.89
CA SER A 114 1.71 7.22 -14.38
C SER A 114 1.65 6.27 -15.59
N LEU A 115 0.45 5.88 -16.04
CA LEU A 115 0.27 4.92 -17.12
C LEU A 115 -0.55 5.53 -18.26
N PRO A 116 -0.41 5.01 -19.50
CA PRO A 116 -1.17 5.54 -20.64
C PRO A 116 -2.68 5.47 -20.39
N THR A 117 -3.43 6.26 -21.15
CA THR A 117 -4.89 6.15 -21.21
C THR A 117 -5.32 4.75 -21.65
N ALA A 118 -6.61 4.43 -21.48
CA ALA A 118 -7.12 3.09 -21.74
C ALA A 118 -6.88 2.61 -23.20
N ASP A 119 -6.91 3.54 -24.15
CA ASP A 119 -6.78 3.26 -25.58
C ASP A 119 -5.35 2.91 -25.99
N ASP A 120 -4.34 3.34 -25.22
CA ASP A 120 -2.91 3.14 -25.48
C ASP A 120 -2.32 1.93 -24.72
N GLY A 121 -3.15 0.93 -24.39
CA GLY A 121 -2.71 -0.27 -23.67
C GLY A 121 -2.45 -0.08 -22.17
N GLY A 122 -2.67 1.12 -21.61
CA GLY A 122 -2.48 1.36 -20.19
C GLY A 122 -3.40 0.54 -19.28
N TYR A 123 -4.57 0.11 -19.78
CA TYR A 123 -5.42 -0.83 -19.05
C TYR A 123 -4.74 -2.18 -18.82
N ALA A 124 -4.11 -2.75 -19.85
CA ALA A 124 -3.43 -4.04 -19.75
C ALA A 124 -2.27 -3.98 -18.75
N LEU A 125 -1.50 -2.88 -18.76
CA LEU A 125 -0.41 -2.66 -17.80
C LEU A 125 -0.91 -2.55 -16.36
N ARG A 126 -2.03 -1.87 -16.10
CA ARG A 126 -2.65 -1.80 -14.77
C ARG A 126 -3.11 -3.17 -14.29
N VAL A 127 -3.79 -3.93 -15.15
CA VAL A 127 -4.25 -5.29 -14.84
C VAL A 127 -3.06 -6.18 -14.52
N GLU A 128 -1.99 -6.11 -15.31
CA GLU A 128 -0.78 -6.88 -15.08
C GLU A 128 -0.09 -6.51 -13.76
N PHE A 129 0.04 -5.22 -13.46
CA PHE A 129 0.59 -4.76 -12.19
C PHE A 129 -0.22 -5.28 -11.00
N VAL A 130 -1.55 -5.13 -11.04
CA VAL A 130 -2.45 -5.65 -9.99
C VAL A 130 -2.34 -7.17 -9.85
N ASN A 131 -2.21 -7.90 -10.96
CA ASN A 131 -1.97 -9.34 -10.94
C ASN A 131 -0.67 -9.69 -10.22
N GLN A 132 0.42 -8.96 -10.46
CA GLN A 132 1.70 -9.20 -9.80
C GLN A 132 1.65 -8.94 -8.30
N VAL A 133 0.94 -7.89 -7.86
CA VAL A 133 0.70 -7.61 -6.43
C VAL A 133 -0.10 -8.73 -5.79
N ARG A 134 -1.19 -9.16 -6.43
CA ARG A 134 -2.04 -10.25 -5.95
C ARG A 134 -1.29 -11.58 -5.86
N GLU A 135 -0.52 -11.93 -6.88
CA GLU A 135 0.31 -13.13 -6.86
C GLU A 135 1.37 -13.07 -5.75
N LEU A 136 2.00 -11.92 -5.50
CA LEU A 136 2.95 -11.77 -4.39
C LEU A 136 2.27 -12.06 -3.04
N MET A 137 1.07 -11.54 -2.84
CA MET A 137 0.29 -11.80 -1.62
C MET A 137 0.03 -13.30 -1.43
N PHE A 138 -0.30 -14.03 -2.51
CA PHE A 138 -0.50 -15.49 -2.46
C PHE A 138 0.82 -16.25 -2.22
N ASP A 139 1.93 -15.82 -2.81
CA ASP A 139 3.25 -16.41 -2.57
C ASP A 139 3.67 -16.28 -1.09
N VAL A 140 3.44 -15.09 -0.50
CA VAL A 140 3.72 -14.84 0.92
C VAL A 140 2.82 -15.66 1.84
N ALA A 141 1.52 -15.76 1.52
CA ALA A 141 0.59 -16.62 2.26
C ALA A 141 0.99 -18.10 2.20
N THR A 142 1.40 -18.57 1.02
CA THR A 142 1.92 -19.94 0.83
C THR A 142 3.16 -20.17 1.70
N MET A 143 4.09 -19.22 1.72
CA MET A 143 5.29 -19.33 2.55
C MET A 143 4.95 -19.35 4.04
N LEU A 144 3.99 -18.54 4.48
CA LEU A 144 3.51 -18.54 5.87
C LEU A 144 2.94 -19.90 6.27
N ASP A 145 2.08 -20.47 5.42
CA ASP A 145 1.49 -21.79 5.61
C ASP A 145 2.56 -22.88 5.67
N HIS A 146 3.61 -22.80 4.84
CA HIS A 146 4.73 -23.75 4.87
C HIS A 146 5.60 -23.65 6.13
N ILE A 147 5.87 -22.44 6.61
CA ILE A 147 6.77 -22.23 7.76
C ILE A 147 6.07 -22.64 9.07
N ILE A 148 4.79 -22.30 9.22
CA ILE A 148 4.06 -22.46 10.48
C ILE A 148 3.20 -23.73 10.48
N GLY A 149 2.91 -24.31 9.30
CA GLY A 149 1.92 -25.36 9.16
C GLY A 149 0.49 -24.84 9.29
N SER A 150 0.26 -23.54 9.03
CA SER A 150 -1.07 -22.93 9.06
C SER A 150 -1.86 -23.21 7.78
N THR A 151 -3.13 -22.82 7.77
CA THR A 151 -3.95 -22.74 6.55
C THR A 151 -4.49 -21.34 6.42
N THR A 152 -4.12 -20.66 5.33
CA THR A 152 -4.59 -19.31 5.04
C THR A 152 -5.63 -19.33 3.92
N LEU A 153 -6.72 -18.58 4.08
CA LEU A 153 -7.72 -18.32 3.04
C LEU A 153 -7.68 -16.83 2.68
N ILE A 154 -7.47 -16.51 1.42
CA ILE A 154 -7.49 -15.11 0.94
C ILE A 154 -8.54 -14.99 -0.15
N ILE A 155 -9.49 -14.06 0.03
CA ILE A 155 -10.55 -13.78 -0.93
C ILE A 155 -10.34 -12.36 -1.45
N HIS A 156 -10.05 -12.24 -2.74
CA HIS A 156 -9.87 -10.95 -3.39
C HIS A 156 -10.98 -10.69 -4.41
N SER A 157 -11.80 -9.68 -4.15
CA SER A 157 -12.86 -9.19 -5.04
C SER A 157 -12.38 -7.95 -5.79
N GLU A 158 -12.49 -7.97 -7.12
CA GLU A 158 -12.08 -6.82 -7.94
C GLU A 158 -13.13 -5.70 -7.82
N GLY A 159 -12.67 -4.46 -7.58
CA GLY A 159 -13.57 -3.31 -7.48
C GLY A 159 -14.09 -2.79 -8.82
N THR A 160 -13.63 -3.34 -9.93
CA THR A 160 -14.05 -2.93 -11.28
C THR A 160 -14.85 -4.01 -11.96
N THR A 161 -15.94 -3.64 -12.62
CA THR A 161 -16.67 -4.50 -13.55
C THR A 161 -16.51 -4.01 -14.98
N ARG A 162 -16.90 -4.86 -15.94
CA ARG A 162 -16.99 -4.41 -17.33
C ARG A 162 -18.02 -3.27 -17.42
N PRO A 163 -17.78 -2.23 -18.24
CA PRO A 163 -18.74 -1.16 -18.40
C PRO A 163 -20.12 -1.66 -18.83
N GLY A 164 -21.18 -1.08 -18.26
CA GLY A 164 -22.56 -1.47 -18.53
C GLY A 164 -23.01 -2.77 -17.85
N THR A 165 -22.13 -3.47 -17.13
CA THR A 165 -22.49 -4.67 -16.37
C THR A 165 -23.26 -4.30 -15.09
N PRO A 166 -24.41 -4.94 -14.81
CA PRO A 166 -25.13 -4.73 -13.56
C PRO A 166 -24.27 -5.04 -12.33
N VAL A 167 -24.39 -4.22 -11.28
CA VAL A 167 -23.70 -4.46 -10.01
C VAL A 167 -24.52 -5.45 -9.19
N ARG A 168 -24.38 -6.73 -9.53
CA ARG A 168 -25.04 -7.83 -8.83
C ARG A 168 -24.06 -9.00 -8.66
N PRO A 169 -24.22 -9.83 -7.61
CA PRO A 169 -23.26 -10.88 -7.27
C PRO A 169 -22.92 -11.77 -8.47
N GLU A 170 -23.91 -12.11 -9.28
CA GLU A 170 -23.78 -13.03 -10.39
C GLU A 170 -22.87 -12.54 -11.54
N TYR A 171 -22.58 -11.23 -11.60
CA TYR A 171 -21.66 -10.63 -12.55
C TYR A 171 -20.25 -10.40 -11.99
N LEU A 172 -20.03 -10.74 -10.72
CA LEU A 172 -18.76 -10.56 -10.04
C LEU A 172 -17.97 -11.86 -9.99
N SER A 173 -16.68 -11.73 -9.76
CA SER A 173 -15.82 -12.87 -9.48
C SER A 173 -14.79 -12.51 -8.44
N SER A 174 -14.44 -13.48 -7.60
CA SER A 174 -13.35 -13.35 -6.63
C SER A 174 -12.24 -14.33 -6.96
N THR A 175 -11.01 -13.85 -6.89
CA THR A 175 -9.83 -14.70 -6.96
C THR A 175 -9.48 -15.13 -5.54
N VAL A 176 -9.43 -16.44 -5.31
CA VAL A 176 -9.29 -17.03 -3.98
C VAL A 176 -8.00 -17.85 -3.93
N TYR A 177 -7.21 -17.64 -2.89
CA TYR A 177 -6.11 -18.53 -2.53
C TYR A 177 -6.55 -19.47 -1.41
N ILE A 178 -6.28 -20.77 -1.59
CA ILE A 178 -6.45 -21.79 -0.56
C ILE A 178 -5.47 -22.95 -0.81
N PRO A 179 -4.78 -23.47 0.23
CA PRO A 179 -3.87 -24.61 0.08
C PRO A 179 -4.55 -25.86 -0.48
N PRO A 180 -4.06 -26.46 -1.59
CA PRO A 180 -4.65 -27.67 -2.15
C PRO A 180 -4.61 -28.86 -1.19
N ALA A 181 -3.57 -28.96 -0.35
CA ALA A 181 -3.45 -30.01 0.66
C ALA A 181 -4.58 -29.95 1.70
N PHE A 182 -5.01 -28.74 2.07
CA PHE A 182 -6.15 -28.55 2.97
C PHE A 182 -7.44 -29.04 2.33
N LEU A 183 -7.69 -28.66 1.06
CA LEU A 183 -8.89 -29.09 0.34
C LEU A 183 -8.95 -30.61 0.14
N ALA A 184 -7.81 -31.25 -0.13
CA ALA A 184 -7.74 -32.70 -0.29
C ALA A 184 -8.03 -33.43 1.03
N SER A 185 -7.56 -32.87 2.15
CA SER A 185 -7.72 -33.47 3.47
C SER A 185 -9.09 -33.19 4.10
N ASN A 186 -9.79 -32.13 3.66
CA ASN A 186 -11.04 -31.66 4.25
C ASN A 186 -12.16 -31.50 3.20
N PRO A 187 -12.64 -32.59 2.57
CA PRO A 187 -13.69 -32.51 1.55
C PRO A 187 -15.01 -31.93 2.07
N THR A 188 -15.31 -32.13 3.35
CA THR A 188 -16.52 -31.59 3.99
C THR A 188 -16.53 -30.05 4.06
N ALA A 189 -15.35 -29.42 4.14
CA ALA A 189 -15.22 -27.97 4.20
C ALA A 189 -15.49 -27.26 2.86
N HIS A 190 -15.59 -28.01 1.75
CA HIS A 190 -15.73 -27.41 0.42
C HIS A 190 -16.97 -26.53 0.31
N MET A 191 -18.10 -27.00 0.86
CA MET A 191 -19.35 -26.26 0.84
C MET A 191 -19.27 -24.98 1.67
N ASP A 192 -18.67 -25.05 2.84
CA ASP A 192 -18.53 -23.89 3.72
C ASP A 192 -17.59 -22.84 3.13
N ILE A 193 -16.49 -23.26 2.51
CA ILE A 193 -15.60 -22.35 1.76
C ILE A 193 -16.36 -21.68 0.61
N ALA A 194 -17.13 -22.45 -0.17
CA ALA A 194 -17.91 -21.89 -1.27
C ALA A 194 -18.95 -20.87 -0.76
N ARG A 195 -19.61 -21.15 0.36
CA ARG A 195 -20.54 -20.20 1.02
C ARG A 195 -19.83 -18.95 1.51
N ILE A 196 -18.68 -19.08 2.18
CA ILE A 196 -17.89 -17.93 2.65
C ILE A 196 -17.49 -17.04 1.45
N VAL A 197 -17.01 -17.64 0.36
CA VAL A 197 -16.62 -16.89 -0.84
C VAL A 197 -17.82 -16.21 -1.48
N GLN A 198 -18.94 -16.93 -1.62
CA GLN A 198 -20.17 -16.38 -2.18
C GLN A 198 -20.72 -15.24 -1.32
N GLN A 199 -20.78 -15.40 0.01
CA GLN A 199 -21.18 -14.36 0.94
C GLN A 199 -20.28 -13.13 0.82
N CYS A 200 -18.97 -13.32 0.67
CA CYS A 200 -18.01 -12.24 0.44
C CYS A 200 -18.27 -11.52 -0.90
N ILE A 201 -18.62 -12.24 -1.97
CA ILE A 201 -19.00 -11.64 -3.26
C ILE A 201 -20.28 -10.80 -3.10
N GLU A 202 -21.29 -11.34 -2.42
CA GLU A 202 -22.60 -10.70 -2.23
C GLU A 202 -22.51 -9.44 -1.39
N THR A 203 -21.77 -9.49 -0.29
CA THR A 203 -21.66 -8.38 0.68
C THR A 203 -20.54 -7.43 0.30
N VAL A 204 -19.29 -7.90 0.34
CA VAL A 204 -18.09 -7.08 0.14
C VAL A 204 -17.90 -6.75 -1.34
N GLY A 205 -18.06 -7.72 -2.23
CA GLY A 205 -17.84 -7.53 -3.67
C GLY A 205 -18.79 -6.50 -4.30
N VAL A 206 -20.09 -6.64 -4.07
CA VAL A 206 -21.12 -5.70 -4.55
C VAL A 206 -20.88 -4.30 -3.98
N ALA A 207 -20.63 -4.18 -2.68
CA ALA A 207 -20.33 -2.89 -2.04
C ALA A 207 -19.07 -2.24 -2.63
N THR A 208 -18.01 -3.03 -2.84
CA THR A 208 -16.73 -2.55 -3.41
C THR A 208 -16.92 -1.99 -4.82
N VAL A 209 -17.63 -2.72 -5.70
CA VAL A 209 -17.91 -2.26 -7.07
C VAL A 209 -18.80 -1.03 -7.08
N THR A 210 -19.81 -0.98 -6.21
CA THR A 210 -20.71 0.18 -6.06
C THR A 210 -19.93 1.42 -5.62
N ALA A 211 -19.08 1.29 -4.61
CA ALA A 211 -18.24 2.36 -4.11
C ALA A 211 -17.25 2.82 -5.18
N TRP A 212 -16.61 1.89 -5.89
CA TRP A 212 -15.71 2.20 -6.98
C TRP A 212 -16.41 3.00 -8.10
N ALA A 213 -17.58 2.55 -8.56
CA ALA A 213 -18.34 3.22 -9.61
C ALA A 213 -18.78 4.64 -9.19
N THR A 214 -19.20 4.79 -7.93
CA THR A 214 -19.57 6.09 -7.34
C THR A 214 -18.36 7.02 -7.31
N ASN A 215 -17.21 6.54 -6.83
CA ASN A 215 -15.97 7.30 -6.77
C ASN A 215 -15.47 7.69 -8.17
N ALA A 216 -15.51 6.76 -9.13
CA ALA A 216 -15.13 7.01 -10.52
C ALA A 216 -15.97 8.12 -11.16
N LYS A 217 -17.30 8.11 -10.94
CA LYS A 217 -18.19 9.18 -11.39
C LYS A 217 -17.82 10.53 -10.75
N ARG A 218 -17.57 10.54 -9.44
CA ARG A 218 -17.22 11.74 -8.67
C ARG A 218 -15.93 12.40 -9.16
N VAL A 219 -14.91 11.62 -9.50
CA VAL A 219 -13.64 12.12 -10.07
C VAL A 219 -13.69 12.27 -11.60
N LYS A 220 -14.87 12.15 -12.22
CA LYS A 220 -15.10 12.27 -13.67
C LYS A 220 -14.23 11.33 -14.52
N TRP A 221 -13.92 10.14 -14.01
CA TRP A 221 -13.26 9.13 -14.83
C TRP A 221 -14.24 8.57 -15.85
N SER A 222 -13.89 8.66 -17.13
CA SER A 222 -14.65 8.05 -18.22
C SER A 222 -14.55 6.53 -18.13
N ILE A 223 -15.59 5.91 -17.57
CA ILE A 223 -15.83 4.48 -17.75
C ILE A 223 -16.53 4.38 -19.10
N GLY A 224 -15.81 3.93 -20.14
CA GLY A 224 -16.35 3.92 -21.50
C GLY A 224 -17.71 3.23 -21.53
N ASN A 225 -18.76 3.93 -21.98
CA ASN A 225 -20.08 3.34 -22.18
C ASN A 225 -20.02 2.45 -23.42
N SER A 226 -19.35 1.32 -23.31
CA SER A 226 -19.35 0.29 -24.35
C SER A 226 -20.80 -0.19 -24.45
N GLY A 227 -21.55 0.26 -25.44
CA GLY A 227 -22.95 -0.12 -25.68
C GLY A 227 -23.17 -1.63 -25.97
N SER A 228 -22.16 -2.46 -25.72
CA SER A 228 -22.28 -3.91 -25.71
C SER A 228 -23.08 -4.31 -24.47
N SER A 229 -24.34 -4.68 -24.68
CA SER A 229 -25.12 -5.43 -23.71
C SER A 229 -24.26 -6.57 -23.16
N THR A 230 -24.00 -6.55 -21.84
CA THR A 230 -23.25 -7.64 -21.23
C THR A 230 -24.16 -8.86 -21.24
N ARG A 231 -23.78 -9.90 -21.98
CA ARG A 231 -24.54 -11.16 -21.99
C ARG A 231 -24.64 -11.67 -20.56
N SER A 232 -25.86 -12.03 -20.13
CA SER A 232 -26.07 -12.67 -18.83
C SER A 232 -25.10 -13.84 -18.68
N PRO A 233 -24.35 -13.93 -17.57
CA PRO A 233 -23.42 -15.01 -17.32
C PRO A 233 -24.13 -16.35 -17.54
N ASN A 234 -23.55 -17.23 -18.34
CA ASN A 234 -24.06 -18.60 -18.45
C ASN A 234 -23.80 -19.30 -17.11
N TYR A 235 -24.81 -19.40 -16.24
CA TYR A 235 -24.77 -20.14 -14.96
C TYR A 235 -24.71 -21.66 -15.10
N ILE A 236 -24.28 -22.14 -16.27
CA ILE A 236 -24.44 -23.53 -16.67
C ILE A 236 -23.17 -24.28 -16.29
N ARG A 237 -23.08 -24.64 -15.02
CA ARG A 237 -22.50 -25.92 -14.53
C ARG A 237 -22.88 -26.11 -13.06
N PRO A 238 -24.09 -26.64 -12.78
CA PRO A 238 -24.31 -27.33 -11.52
C PRO A 238 -23.30 -28.47 -11.42
N GLY A 239 -22.39 -28.44 -10.44
CA GLY A 239 -21.52 -29.59 -10.21
C GLY A 239 -20.29 -29.35 -9.37
N LEU A 240 -19.66 -28.18 -9.46
CA LEU A 240 -18.43 -27.90 -8.70
C LEU A 240 -18.70 -26.85 -7.62
N VAL A 241 -18.58 -27.30 -6.37
CA VAL A 241 -18.66 -26.47 -5.17
C VAL A 241 -17.44 -25.54 -5.12
N ILE A 242 -16.25 -26.10 -5.32
CA ILE A 242 -15.00 -25.38 -5.55
C ILE A 242 -14.63 -25.52 -7.03
N PRO A 243 -14.37 -24.42 -7.76
CA PRO A 243 -13.96 -24.49 -9.16
C PRO A 243 -12.58 -25.15 -9.30
N ASP A 244 -12.21 -25.52 -10.52
CA ASP A 244 -10.85 -25.97 -10.79
C ASP A 244 -9.83 -24.84 -10.55
N ALA A 245 -8.62 -25.21 -10.13
CA ALA A 245 -7.53 -24.26 -9.95
C ALA A 245 -7.20 -23.56 -11.29
N LYS A 246 -6.87 -22.26 -11.23
CA LYS A 246 -6.58 -21.41 -12.40
C LYS A 246 -5.45 -21.97 -13.28
N LYS A 247 -4.48 -22.65 -12.66
CA LYS A 247 -3.42 -23.42 -13.32
C LYS A 247 -3.31 -24.77 -12.63
N ALA A 248 -2.88 -25.80 -13.36
CA ALA A 248 -2.64 -27.12 -12.77
C ALA A 248 -1.67 -26.99 -11.59
N ARG A 249 -2.00 -27.62 -10.45
CA ARG A 249 -1.23 -27.56 -9.19
C ARG A 249 -1.08 -26.17 -8.56
N SER A 250 -1.93 -25.21 -8.95
CA SER A 250 -2.01 -23.91 -8.29
C SER A 250 -2.90 -23.96 -7.05
N SER A 251 -2.61 -23.09 -6.08
CA SER A 251 -3.45 -22.77 -4.92
C SER A 251 -4.47 -21.66 -5.19
N VAL A 252 -4.57 -21.20 -6.44
CA VAL A 252 -5.41 -20.07 -6.85
C VAL A 252 -6.63 -20.54 -7.64
N TYR A 253 -7.81 -20.10 -7.21
CA TYR A 253 -9.13 -20.47 -7.71
C TYR A 253 -9.89 -19.20 -8.11
N VAL A 254 -10.78 -19.29 -9.09
CA VAL A 254 -11.62 -18.15 -9.51
C VAL A 254 -13.08 -18.52 -9.31
N PHE A 255 -13.66 -17.99 -8.23
CA PHE A 255 -15.07 -18.17 -7.93
C PHE A 255 -15.87 -17.11 -8.69
N ARG A 256 -16.79 -17.56 -9.53
CA ARG A 256 -17.79 -16.69 -10.14
C ARG A 256 -18.97 -16.59 -9.21
N GLY A 257 -19.46 -15.38 -8.99
CA GLY A 257 -20.61 -15.16 -8.16
C GLY A 257 -21.85 -15.84 -8.74
N ARG A 258 -22.74 -16.21 -7.84
CA ARG A 258 -24.05 -16.81 -8.14
C ARG A 258 -25.16 -15.86 -7.69
N PRO A 259 -26.42 -16.07 -8.10
CA PRO A 259 -27.54 -15.36 -7.50
C PRO A 259 -27.55 -15.51 -5.97
N ALA A 260 -27.97 -14.46 -5.27
CA ALA A 260 -28.04 -14.44 -3.82
C ALA A 260 -28.85 -15.62 -3.27
N GLY A 261 -28.37 -16.26 -2.20
CA GLY A 261 -29.02 -17.41 -1.57
C GLY A 261 -28.94 -18.73 -2.35
N SER A 262 -28.27 -18.78 -3.50
CA SER A 262 -28.19 -20.01 -4.32
C SER A 262 -27.36 -21.16 -3.71
N LEU A 263 -26.62 -20.91 -2.63
CA LEU A 263 -25.85 -21.91 -1.88
C LEU A 263 -26.49 -22.29 -0.54
N ASP A 264 -27.62 -21.68 -0.19
CA ASP A 264 -28.30 -21.98 1.06
C ASP A 264 -29.06 -23.30 0.95
N PRO A 265 -28.70 -24.31 1.76
CA PRO A 265 -29.32 -25.63 1.70
C PRO A 265 -30.77 -25.60 2.21
N THR A 266 -31.13 -24.57 2.99
CA THR A 266 -32.45 -24.32 3.57
C THR A 266 -33.39 -23.62 2.60
N GLY A 267 -32.88 -23.08 1.50
CA GLY A 267 -33.68 -22.54 0.42
C GLY A 267 -34.42 -23.67 -0.28
N ALA A 268 -35.63 -23.99 0.18
CA ALA A 268 -36.63 -24.66 -0.63
C ALA A 268 -36.60 -23.97 -1.99
N SER A 269 -36.20 -24.69 -3.04
CA SER A 269 -36.18 -24.15 -4.39
C SER A 269 -37.51 -23.44 -4.62
N PRO A 270 -37.53 -22.16 -5.00
CA PRO A 270 -38.76 -21.54 -5.46
C PRO A 270 -39.13 -22.33 -6.72
N MET A 271 -39.96 -23.36 -6.55
CA MET A 271 -40.68 -23.96 -7.65
C MET A 271 -41.34 -22.78 -8.33
N LEU A 272 -40.91 -22.50 -9.55
CA LEU A 272 -41.56 -21.59 -10.48
C LEU A 272 -42.94 -22.17 -10.81
N THR A 273 -43.86 -22.19 -9.84
CA THR A 273 -45.29 -22.28 -10.10
C THR A 273 -45.71 -20.91 -10.60
N ALA A 274 -45.53 -20.72 -11.90
CA ALA A 274 -46.32 -19.77 -12.64
C ALA A 274 -47.81 -20.03 -12.33
N SER A 275 -48.55 -18.95 -12.13
CA SER A 275 -49.96 -18.89 -11.74
C SER A 275 -50.21 -18.98 -10.24
N ARG A 276 -50.23 -17.83 -9.57
CA ARG A 276 -51.17 -17.64 -8.46
C ARG A 276 -51.65 -16.19 -8.37
N ASP A 277 -52.93 -16.11 -8.67
CA ASP A 277 -53.93 -15.08 -8.46
C ASP A 277 -53.75 -14.28 -7.16
N GLY A 278 -54.14 -13.00 -7.21
CA GLY A 278 -53.91 -11.96 -6.20
C GLY A 278 -54.65 -12.16 -4.88
N SER A 279 -54.32 -13.20 -4.13
CA SER A 279 -54.63 -13.26 -2.70
C SER A 279 -53.47 -12.65 -1.93
N GLU A 280 -53.69 -11.49 -1.31
CA GLU A 280 -52.86 -10.93 -0.24
C GLU A 280 -52.73 -11.99 0.86
N GLU A 281 -51.70 -12.83 0.79
CA GLU A 281 -51.35 -13.68 1.92
C GLU A 281 -50.80 -12.77 3.03
N PRO A 282 -51.38 -12.81 4.23
CA PRO A 282 -50.87 -12.06 5.37
C PRO A 282 -49.41 -12.48 5.60
N TYR A 283 -48.53 -11.49 5.75
CA TYR A 283 -47.11 -11.68 6.04
C TYR A 283 -46.95 -12.81 7.07
N SER A 284 -46.22 -13.87 6.69
CA SER A 284 -46.01 -14.99 7.62
C SER A 284 -45.35 -14.46 8.89
N GLN A 285 -45.69 -15.04 10.03
CA GLN A 285 -45.13 -14.64 11.33
C GLN A 285 -43.59 -14.62 11.32
N ASP A 286 -42.96 -15.44 10.49
CA ASP A 286 -41.51 -15.48 10.31
C ASP A 286 -40.96 -14.20 9.66
N ALA A 287 -41.71 -13.59 8.73
CA ALA A 287 -41.32 -12.32 8.13
C ALA A 287 -41.40 -11.15 9.13
N LEU A 288 -42.36 -11.18 10.05
CA LEU A 288 -42.46 -10.21 11.14
C LEU A 288 -41.32 -10.38 12.14
N ASN A 289 -41.01 -11.62 12.54
CA ASN A 289 -39.88 -11.91 13.42
C ASN A 289 -38.54 -11.47 12.81
N LEU A 290 -38.37 -11.63 11.49
CA LEU A 290 -37.16 -11.19 10.79
C LEU A 290 -37.04 -9.65 10.75
N MET A 291 -38.16 -8.92 10.61
CA MET A 291 -38.14 -7.46 10.68
C MET A 291 -37.75 -6.95 12.07
N ASP A 292 -38.30 -7.56 13.13
CA ASP A 292 -37.94 -7.23 14.51
C ASP A 292 -36.45 -7.51 14.79
N GLU A 293 -35.90 -8.60 14.25
CA GLU A 293 -34.48 -8.93 14.37
C GLU A 293 -33.57 -7.94 13.61
N ILE A 294 -33.99 -7.49 12.43
CA ILE A 294 -33.28 -6.45 11.66
C ILE A 294 -33.28 -5.13 12.43
N GLU A 295 -34.41 -4.72 13.00
CA GLU A 295 -34.52 -3.50 13.79
C GLU A 295 -33.66 -3.58 15.07
N HIS A 296 -33.65 -4.73 15.74
CA HIS A 296 -32.79 -4.98 16.89
C HIS A 296 -31.30 -4.90 16.53
N ASN A 297 -30.88 -5.50 15.41
CA ASN A 297 -29.50 -5.44 14.95
C ASN A 297 -29.09 -4.02 14.56
N HIS A 298 -29.99 -3.23 13.98
CA HIS A 298 -29.76 -1.82 13.69
C HIS A 298 -29.55 -1.00 14.97
N ALA A 299 -30.34 -1.25 16.02
CA ALA A 299 -30.15 -0.62 17.33
C ALA A 299 -28.78 -1.02 17.94
N LEU A 300 -28.41 -2.29 17.88
CA LEU A 300 -27.12 -2.78 18.38
C LEU A 300 -25.93 -2.15 17.64
N MET A 301 -26.06 -1.93 16.32
CA MET A 301 -25.03 -1.24 15.53
C MET A 301 -24.85 0.22 15.96
N ALA A 302 -25.94 0.93 16.28
CA ALA A 302 -25.87 2.29 16.80
C ALA A 302 -25.14 2.36 18.14
N ASP A 303 -25.42 1.42 19.06
CA ASP A 303 -24.73 1.31 20.35
C ASP A 303 -23.23 1.03 20.19
N ILE A 304 -22.85 0.16 19.22
CA ILE A 304 -21.45 -0.12 18.91
C ILE A 304 -20.72 1.13 18.43
N ASP A 305 -21.35 1.94 17.58
CA ASP A 305 -20.75 3.17 17.07
C ASP A 305 -20.65 4.25 18.16
N GLU A 306 -21.61 4.33 19.09
CA GLU A 306 -21.51 5.19 20.28
C GLU A 306 -20.35 4.76 21.18
N LEU A 307 -20.21 3.46 21.47
CA LEU A 307 -19.11 2.93 22.29
C LEU A 307 -17.75 3.17 21.65
N ARG A 308 -17.64 3.06 20.32
CA ARG A 308 -16.42 3.42 19.57
C ARG A 308 -16.08 4.91 19.70
N GLY A 309 -17.09 5.77 19.70
CA GLY A 309 -16.92 7.19 20.00
C GLY A 309 -16.33 7.42 21.40
N HIS A 310 -16.85 6.72 22.42
CA HIS A 310 -16.32 6.81 23.78
C HIS A 310 -14.88 6.29 23.91
N ILE A 311 -14.54 5.18 23.24
CA ILE A 311 -13.17 4.66 23.21
C ILE A 311 -12.20 5.71 22.64
N THR A 312 -12.58 6.34 21.52
CA THR A 312 -11.74 7.36 20.87
C THR A 312 -11.49 8.55 21.79
N VAL A 313 -12.52 9.04 22.49
CA VAL A 313 -12.37 10.15 23.47
C VAL A 313 -11.46 9.75 24.65
N LEU A 314 -11.55 8.49 25.11
CA LEU A 314 -10.68 7.99 26.18
C LEU A 314 -9.22 7.82 25.73
N GLU A 315 -8.99 7.39 24.49
CA GLU A 315 -7.65 7.29 23.90
C GLU A 315 -7.00 8.66 23.77
N ASP A 316 -7.73 9.67 23.27
CA ASP A 316 -7.25 11.05 23.19
C ASP A 316 -6.91 11.62 24.58
N ALA A 317 -7.76 11.35 25.59
CA ALA A 317 -7.51 11.77 26.97
C ALA A 317 -6.27 11.07 27.56
N LEU A 318 -6.06 9.79 27.25
CA LEU A 318 -4.88 9.04 27.67
C LEU A 318 -3.61 9.62 27.05
N GLU A 319 -3.61 9.93 25.75
CA GLU A 319 -2.47 10.55 25.07
C GLU A 319 -2.12 11.94 25.64
N GLN A 320 -3.15 12.75 25.92
CA GLN A 320 -2.97 14.06 26.57
C GLN A 320 -2.36 13.93 27.97
N THR A 321 -2.82 12.98 28.78
CA THR A 321 -2.27 12.75 30.12
C THR A 321 -0.85 12.23 30.09
N GLN A 322 -0.50 11.34 29.15
CA GLN A 322 0.86 10.86 28.95
C GLN A 322 1.80 11.99 28.52
N SER A 323 1.37 12.86 27.60
CA SER A 323 2.13 14.04 27.17
C SER A 323 2.35 15.04 28.32
N ALA A 324 1.33 15.23 29.17
CA ALA A 324 1.44 16.07 30.36
C ALA A 324 2.41 15.49 31.41
N LEU A 325 2.39 14.16 31.62
CA LEU A 325 3.32 13.48 32.51
C LEU A 325 4.77 13.59 32.02
N ALA A 326 5.02 13.32 30.73
CA ALA A 326 6.35 13.46 30.13
C ALA A 326 6.89 14.90 30.27
N SER A 327 6.02 15.90 30.07
CA SER A 327 6.38 17.32 30.27
C SER A 327 6.73 17.62 31.73
N ARG A 328 6.01 17.03 32.69
CA ARG A 328 6.27 17.21 34.11
C ARG A 328 7.55 16.52 34.57
N GLU A 329 7.84 15.34 34.03
CA GLU A 329 9.09 14.62 34.28
C GLU A 329 10.30 15.42 33.79
N ALA A 330 10.23 15.99 32.59
CA ALA A 330 11.29 16.86 32.06
C ALA A 330 11.56 18.09 32.96
N VAL A 331 10.51 18.70 33.52
CA VAL A 331 10.67 19.81 34.48
C VAL A 331 11.32 19.33 35.78
N HIS A 332 10.95 18.16 36.30
CA HIS A 332 11.56 17.59 37.49
C HIS A 332 13.04 17.25 37.27
N GLU A 333 13.39 16.68 36.12
CA GLU A 333 14.77 16.37 35.76
C GLU A 333 15.63 17.64 35.64
N ALA A 334 15.10 18.70 35.00
CA ALA A 334 15.77 19.99 34.91
C ALA A 334 15.98 20.65 36.29
N ALA A 335 14.98 20.53 37.18
CA ALA A 335 15.08 21.01 38.56
C ALA A 335 16.13 20.23 39.37
N ALA A 336 16.17 18.90 39.23
CA ALA A 336 17.16 18.04 39.87
C ALA A 336 18.59 18.40 39.41
N ALA A 337 18.82 18.54 38.10
CA ALA A 337 20.11 18.95 37.55
C ALA A 337 20.55 20.34 38.06
N THR A 338 19.61 21.27 38.26
CA THR A 338 19.88 22.60 38.82
C THR A 338 20.26 22.51 40.30
N ALA A 339 19.58 21.67 41.08
CA ALA A 339 19.90 21.41 42.48
C ALA A 339 21.31 20.82 42.63
N GLU A 340 21.68 19.82 41.81
CA GLU A 340 23.01 19.22 41.82
C GLU A 340 24.13 20.21 41.52
N ARG A 341 23.93 21.09 40.52
CA ARG A 341 24.88 22.19 40.22
C ARG A 341 25.03 23.14 41.41
N THR A 342 23.93 23.44 42.08
CA THR A 342 23.93 24.33 43.25
C THR A 342 24.68 23.68 44.41
N ILE A 343 24.40 22.41 44.73
CA ILE A 343 25.12 21.64 45.76
C ILE A 343 26.61 21.60 45.45
N SER A 344 26.98 21.28 44.21
CA SER A 344 28.38 21.24 43.76
C SER A 344 29.08 22.59 43.90
N SER A 345 28.37 23.70 43.67
CA SER A 345 28.93 25.05 43.84
C SER A 345 29.13 25.43 45.31
N LEU A 346 28.21 25.02 46.19
CA LEU A 346 28.30 25.24 47.63
C LEU A 346 29.44 24.42 48.24
N GLN A 347 29.59 23.16 47.83
CA GLN A 347 30.71 22.30 48.24
C GLN A 347 32.06 22.90 47.83
N ARG A 348 32.19 23.41 46.60
CA ARG A 348 33.40 24.11 46.15
C ARG A 348 33.69 25.36 46.98
N ARG A 349 32.67 26.16 47.30
CA ARG A 349 32.85 27.35 48.16
C ARG A 349 33.31 26.98 49.57
N ALA A 350 32.76 25.92 50.17
CA ALA A 350 33.14 25.44 51.48
C ALA A 350 34.62 24.97 51.53
N GLN A 351 35.08 24.26 50.51
CA GLN A 351 36.49 23.84 50.41
C GLN A 351 37.47 25.02 50.31
N VAL A 352 37.08 26.09 49.61
CA VAL A 352 37.88 27.32 49.50
C VAL A 352 37.92 28.08 50.83
N SER A 353 36.82 28.14 51.58
CA SER A 353 36.82 28.77 52.91
C SER A 353 37.71 28.05 53.91
N ASP A 354 37.73 26.72 53.90
CA ASP A 354 38.59 25.92 54.79
C ASP A 354 40.08 26.10 54.46
N SER A 355 40.41 26.24 53.17
CA SER A 355 41.78 26.50 52.72
C SER A 355 42.25 27.93 53.06
N SER A 356 41.34 28.91 53.03
CA SER A 356 41.63 30.30 53.41
C SER A 356 41.88 30.46 54.91
N ALA A 357 41.17 29.69 55.75
CA ALA A 357 41.40 29.66 57.20
C ALA A 357 42.77 29.08 57.59
N ALA A 358 43.40 28.25 56.74
CA ALA A 358 44.73 27.70 56.97
C ALA A 358 45.88 28.70 56.70
N ILE A 359 45.66 29.73 55.87
CA ILE A 359 46.69 30.71 55.49
C ILE A 359 46.72 31.91 56.45
N SER A 360 45.68 32.13 57.26
CA SER A 360 45.64 33.16 58.30
C SER A 360 45.95 32.60 59.70
N ARG A 361 47.09 31.93 59.85
CA ARG A 361 47.74 31.73 61.17
C ARG A 361 49.00 32.60 61.23
N VAL A 362 48.81 33.91 61.22
CA VAL A 362 49.81 34.85 61.76
C VAL A 362 49.63 34.85 63.28
N PRO A 363 50.68 34.63 64.08
CA PRO A 363 50.60 34.62 65.53
C PRO A 363 50.51 36.05 66.06
N THR A 364 49.29 36.58 66.18
CA THR A 364 49.07 37.88 66.82
C THR A 364 48.63 37.66 68.25
N ASN A 365 49.62 37.55 69.15
CA ASN A 365 49.46 37.95 70.54
C ASN A 365 49.00 39.40 70.56
N MET A 366 47.79 39.68 71.07
CA MET A 366 47.44 40.83 71.90
C MET A 366 45.95 40.79 72.25
N ARG A 367 45.68 40.92 73.55
CA ARG A 367 44.39 41.00 74.23
C ARG A 367 44.12 42.49 74.56
N PRO A 368 42.95 42.86 75.11
CA PRO A 368 41.67 43.25 74.50
C PRO A 368 41.45 44.80 74.62
N PRO A 369 40.24 45.40 74.46
CA PRO A 369 39.16 45.26 75.46
C PRO A 369 37.73 45.13 74.91
N SER A 370 36.91 44.61 75.82
CA SER A 370 35.45 44.56 75.84
C SER A 370 34.76 45.88 75.55
N TYR A 371 33.70 45.86 74.75
CA TYR A 371 32.51 46.67 75.02
C TYR A 371 31.23 45.88 74.75
N ALA A 372 30.30 46.12 75.66
CA ALA A 372 29.02 45.47 75.82
C ALA A 372 27.96 46.00 74.84
N SER A 373 26.86 45.23 74.77
CA SER A 373 25.50 45.67 74.49
C SER A 373 25.19 46.32 73.14
N SER A 374 24.31 45.69 72.37
CA SER A 374 22.90 46.10 72.39
C SER A 374 22.08 45.19 71.48
N SER A 375 21.04 44.62 72.07
CA SER A 375 19.84 44.13 71.41
C SER A 375 19.33 45.14 70.39
N GLN A 376 18.86 44.69 69.23
CA GLN A 376 17.61 45.21 68.65
C GLN A 376 17.08 44.31 67.52
N LEU A 377 15.80 43.96 67.71
CA LEU A 377 14.89 43.41 66.72
C LEU A 377 14.80 44.32 65.49
N PHE A 378 14.79 43.75 64.29
CA PHE A 378 14.06 44.34 63.16
C PHE A 378 13.48 43.26 62.23
N THR A 379 12.32 43.63 61.70
CA THR A 379 11.24 42.87 61.09
C THR A 379 11.50 42.45 59.63
N PRO A 380 10.70 41.51 59.09
CA PRO A 380 10.79 41.12 57.68
C PRO A 380 10.00 42.10 56.80
N THR A 381 10.70 42.85 55.95
CA THR A 381 10.07 43.73 54.96
C THR A 381 9.70 42.93 53.71
N LYS A 382 8.40 42.77 53.49
CA LYS A 382 7.82 42.44 52.18
C LYS A 382 8.19 43.53 51.18
N THR A 383 8.86 43.18 50.10
CA THR A 383 8.90 43.99 48.87
C THR A 383 8.17 43.25 47.76
N ARG A 384 6.93 43.67 47.56
CA ARG A 384 6.17 43.51 46.31
C ARG A 384 6.61 44.68 45.42
N SER A 385 7.22 44.41 44.27
CA SER A 385 7.33 45.41 43.20
C SER A 385 7.22 44.75 41.84
N THR A 386 6.06 44.99 41.23
CA THR A 386 5.77 44.96 39.81
C THR A 386 6.67 45.94 39.06
N ALA A 387 7.34 45.47 38.02
CA ALA A 387 7.74 46.30 36.89
C ALA A 387 7.68 45.46 35.61
N ALA A 388 6.66 45.75 34.81
CA ALA A 388 6.61 45.43 33.40
C ALA A 388 7.65 46.27 32.66
N GLN A 389 8.35 45.67 31.68
CA GLN A 389 8.43 46.14 30.30
C GLN A 389 9.67 45.56 29.57
N LEU A 390 9.41 45.12 28.33
CA LEU A 390 10.30 45.14 27.16
C LEU A 390 11.51 44.20 27.15
N LEU A 391 11.45 43.12 26.35
CA LEU A 391 12.03 43.09 24.99
C LEU A 391 11.96 41.67 24.36
N ASP A 392 11.80 41.69 23.04
CA ASP A 392 12.07 40.67 22.02
C ASP A 392 11.10 39.50 21.79
N SER A 393 10.19 39.77 20.85
CA SER A 393 9.53 38.81 19.96
C SER A 393 10.54 38.01 19.12
N PRO A 394 10.46 36.67 19.06
CA PRO A 394 11.16 35.93 18.02
C PRO A 394 10.39 36.05 16.71
N GLN A 395 11.05 36.61 15.70
CA GLN A 395 10.59 36.65 14.31
C GLN A 395 10.37 35.22 13.79
N SER A 396 9.17 34.94 13.32
CA SER A 396 8.85 33.72 12.56
C SER A 396 9.77 33.59 11.34
N PRO A 397 10.32 32.39 11.06
CA PRO A 397 11.05 32.16 9.83
C PRO A 397 10.08 32.24 8.65
N ARG A 398 10.36 33.15 7.72
CA ARG A 398 9.70 33.26 6.42
C ARG A 398 9.79 31.92 5.69
N SER A 399 8.64 31.29 5.41
CA SER A 399 8.57 30.14 4.50
C SER A 399 9.05 30.55 3.11
N PRO A 400 9.89 29.74 2.45
CA PRO A 400 10.26 29.98 1.07
C PRO A 400 9.03 29.78 0.16
N ARG A 401 8.82 30.72 -0.76
CA ARG A 401 7.85 30.59 -1.86
C ARG A 401 8.17 29.33 -2.66
N MET A 402 7.31 28.32 -2.58
CA MET A 402 7.32 27.21 -3.52
C MET A 402 6.93 27.74 -4.90
N ILE A 403 7.85 27.60 -5.85
CA ILE A 403 7.54 27.69 -7.28
C ILE A 403 6.61 26.53 -7.58
N SER A 404 5.46 26.82 -8.18
CA SER A 404 4.47 25.82 -8.57
C SER A 404 5.04 24.94 -9.69
N GLU A 405 5.58 23.78 -9.33
CA GLU A 405 5.87 22.73 -10.30
C GLU A 405 4.54 22.05 -10.67
N ILE A 406 4.09 22.30 -11.90
CA ILE A 406 2.94 21.63 -12.50
C ILE A 406 3.41 20.22 -12.92
N PRO A 407 2.90 19.12 -12.34
CA PRO A 407 3.33 17.79 -12.72
C PRO A 407 2.60 17.36 -13.99
N LEU A 408 3.34 17.24 -15.10
CA LEU A 408 2.84 16.61 -16.33
C LEU A 408 3.18 15.11 -16.33
N PRO A 409 2.23 14.23 -16.68
CA PRO A 409 2.39 12.78 -16.55
C PRO A 409 3.29 12.21 -17.65
N LEU A 410 4.27 11.40 -17.22
CA LEU A 410 5.24 10.70 -18.07
C LEU A 410 4.85 9.22 -18.17
N THR A 411 4.92 8.64 -19.37
CA THR A 411 4.49 7.26 -19.65
C THR A 411 5.49 6.56 -20.57
N ILE A 412 5.84 5.30 -20.26
CA ILE A 412 6.90 4.50 -20.91
C ILE A 412 6.37 3.10 -21.28
N ALA A 413 6.56 2.63 -22.52
CA ALA A 413 6.61 1.19 -22.93
C ALA A 413 7.13 0.98 -24.39
N CYS A 414 7.49 -0.26 -24.73
CA CYS A 414 8.58 -0.71 -25.65
C CYS A 414 8.12 -1.50 -26.92
N LEU A 415 9.02 -1.72 -27.90
CA LEU A 415 8.81 -2.14 -29.32
C LEU A 415 8.88 -3.67 -29.62
N ASP A 416 8.23 -4.10 -30.73
CA ASP A 416 8.27 -5.44 -31.40
C ASP A 416 8.82 -5.29 -32.85
N ASN A 417 9.44 -6.36 -33.40
CA ASN A 417 10.41 -6.29 -34.51
C ASN A 417 9.89 -6.58 -35.94
N ASN A 418 8.61 -6.85 -36.19
CA ASN A 418 8.22 -7.50 -37.46
C ASN A 418 7.07 -6.90 -38.30
N SER A 419 6.63 -5.67 -38.06
CA SER A 419 5.61 -5.04 -38.93
C SER A 419 5.92 -3.56 -39.15
N GLY A 420 6.07 -3.17 -40.41
CA GLY A 420 6.47 -1.84 -40.83
C GLY A 420 5.70 -0.70 -40.16
N LEU A 421 6.45 0.34 -39.79
CA LEU A 421 6.09 1.74 -39.49
C LEU A 421 4.58 2.03 -39.39
N SER A 422 3.94 1.53 -38.34
CA SER A 422 2.68 2.07 -37.85
C SER A 422 2.85 2.40 -36.36
N TYR A 423 3.24 3.66 -36.14
CA TYR A 423 2.97 4.54 -34.99
C TYR A 423 3.21 4.06 -33.55
N LEU A 424 3.96 4.86 -32.78
CA LEU A 424 3.94 4.84 -31.31
C LEU A 424 3.85 6.25 -30.69
N PRO A 425 2.75 6.58 -30.01
CA PRO A 425 2.55 7.86 -29.28
C PRO A 425 3.61 8.17 -28.20
N GLY A 426 4.33 7.16 -27.68
CA GLY A 426 5.31 7.32 -26.60
C GLY A 426 6.65 7.97 -27.01
N ILE A 427 7.11 7.75 -28.25
CA ILE A 427 8.38 8.32 -28.73
C ILE A 427 8.24 9.85 -28.96
N ARG A 428 7.03 10.28 -29.30
CA ARG A 428 6.64 11.69 -29.49
C ARG A 428 6.70 12.51 -28.20
N LEU A 429 6.47 11.87 -27.05
CA LEU A 429 6.49 12.49 -25.72
C LEU A 429 7.91 12.64 -25.16
N MET A 430 8.79 11.68 -25.47
CA MET A 430 10.19 11.65 -25.04
C MET A 430 11.05 12.72 -25.74
N ILE A 431 10.81 12.98 -27.04
CA ILE A 431 11.52 14.00 -27.83
C ILE A 431 11.14 15.43 -27.45
N LYS A 432 9.97 15.65 -26.85
CA LYS A 432 9.52 17.01 -26.46
C LYS A 432 10.31 17.64 -25.31
N HIS A 433 11.00 16.84 -24.50
CA HIS A 433 11.62 17.30 -23.25
C HIS A 433 13.14 17.14 -23.20
N VAL A 434 13.73 16.60 -24.26
CA VAL A 434 15.16 16.34 -24.38
C VAL A 434 15.60 16.79 -25.77
N ALA A 435 16.72 17.49 -25.88
CA ALA A 435 17.21 17.97 -27.17
C ALA A 435 17.28 16.80 -28.18
N PRO A 436 16.79 16.96 -29.43
CA PRO A 436 16.75 15.89 -30.44
C PRO A 436 18.07 15.15 -30.63
N THR A 437 19.19 15.84 -30.38
CA THR A 437 20.54 15.28 -30.44
C THR A 437 20.81 14.19 -29.40
N MET A 438 20.21 14.24 -28.20
CA MET A 438 20.41 13.23 -27.16
C MET A 438 19.62 11.94 -27.45
N TRP A 439 18.49 12.03 -28.17
CA TRP A 439 17.75 10.85 -28.64
C TRP A 439 18.48 10.10 -29.74
N TYR A 440 19.21 10.83 -30.58
CA TYR A 440 20.03 10.24 -31.63
C TYR A 440 21.09 9.31 -31.03
N GLU A 441 21.76 9.77 -29.97
CA GLU A 441 22.77 8.99 -29.25
C GLU A 441 22.16 7.80 -28.51
N GLU A 442 21.03 7.99 -27.81
CA GLU A 442 20.40 6.93 -27.03
C GLU A 442 19.81 5.82 -27.91
N LEU A 443 19.16 6.16 -29.02
CA LEU A 443 18.62 5.17 -29.97
C LEU A 443 19.74 4.48 -30.77
N ALA A 444 20.81 5.20 -31.12
CA ALA A 444 22.00 4.57 -31.71
C ALA A 444 22.64 3.55 -30.74
N THR A 445 22.65 3.82 -29.42
CA THR A 445 23.17 2.86 -28.42
C THR A 445 22.29 1.63 -28.21
N LEU A 446 21.02 1.69 -28.62
CA LEU A 446 20.10 0.55 -28.64
C LEU A 446 20.20 -0.27 -29.94
N GLY A 447 21.09 0.11 -30.86
CA GLY A 447 21.34 -0.61 -32.11
C GLY A 447 20.42 -0.22 -33.27
N PHE A 448 19.71 0.91 -33.17
CA PHE A 448 18.95 1.43 -34.29
C PHE A 448 19.88 2.11 -35.30
N GLU A 449 19.70 1.82 -36.58
CA GLU A 449 20.43 2.47 -37.67
C GLU A 449 20.13 3.97 -37.67
N ALA A 450 21.16 4.78 -37.90
CA ALA A 450 21.11 6.24 -37.92
C ALA A 450 19.96 6.80 -38.79
N ASP A 451 19.70 6.15 -39.92
CA ASP A 451 18.63 6.51 -40.86
C ASP A 451 17.23 6.20 -40.32
N ASP A 452 17.07 5.13 -39.53
CA ASP A 452 15.79 4.76 -38.93
C ASP A 452 15.48 5.63 -37.71
N VAL A 453 16.51 6.02 -36.96
CA VAL A 453 16.41 7.03 -35.90
C VAL A 453 16.03 8.39 -36.49
N GLN A 454 16.63 8.80 -37.60
CA GLN A 454 16.29 10.06 -38.25
C GLN A 454 14.85 10.06 -38.80
N LYS A 455 14.42 9.00 -39.48
CA LYS A 455 13.03 8.84 -39.95
C LYS A 455 12.02 8.86 -38.80
N LEU A 456 12.38 8.28 -37.66
CA LEU A 456 11.57 8.31 -36.45
C LEU A 456 11.48 9.73 -35.88
N LEU A 457 12.59 10.47 -35.81
CA LEU A 457 12.60 11.86 -35.34
C LEU A 457 11.80 12.80 -36.27
N ASP A 458 11.94 12.63 -37.59
CA ASP A 458 11.21 13.38 -38.63
C ASP A 458 9.70 13.03 -38.61
N SER A 459 9.43 11.73 -38.44
CA SER A 459 8.25 11.10 -37.85
C SER A 459 7.45 11.98 -36.88
N LEU A 460 8.18 12.44 -35.87
CA LEU A 460 7.62 12.92 -34.62
C LEU A 460 7.60 14.45 -34.57
N THR A 461 8.47 15.11 -35.35
CA THR A 461 8.44 16.57 -35.55
C THR A 461 7.34 17.00 -36.53
N ALA A 462 7.15 16.28 -37.65
CA ALA A 462 6.12 16.59 -38.65
C ALA A 462 4.69 16.57 -38.09
N ASP A 463 4.50 15.78 -37.04
CA ASP A 463 3.20 15.43 -36.49
C ASP A 463 2.88 16.38 -35.29
N VAL A 464 3.86 17.04 -34.68
CA VAL A 464 3.68 17.97 -33.54
C VAL A 464 3.26 19.39 -33.96
N GLY A 465 3.32 19.74 -35.25
CA GLY A 465 2.92 21.07 -35.74
C GLY A 465 3.70 22.20 -35.05
N LEU A 466 5.03 22.07 -35.01
CA LEU A 466 5.94 23.17 -34.71
C LEU A 466 6.28 23.94 -35.97
#